data_AF-A0A832RVC8-F1
#
_entry.id   AF-A0A832RVC8-F1
#
_cell.length_a   1.000
_cell.length_b   1.000
_cell.length_c   1.000
_cell.angle_alpha   90.00
_cell.angle_beta   90.00
_cell.angle_gamma   90.00
#
_symmetry.space_group_name_H-M   'P 1'
#
loop_
_entity.id
_entity.type
_entity.pdbx_description
1 polymer ?
#
loop_
_entity_poly.entity_id
_entity_poly.type
_entity_poly.pdbx_seq_one_letter_code
_entity_poly.pdbx_strand_id
1 'polypeptide(L)'
;MTKKDAMNLAKKVSAVSDSTKTLSKEIKLMSKAFSDNHKVLLSMKGMIDTLIDTLEQIQRQSKQINIIEEDNQKLYAGLNQVRAQASSLTNVSDQTNRLQEQVNKLIQTQKETPSPESIIKAVSDNQNSIQNNTHMIIKIAQRIDTIKDDLSEISSKANKTSEIQSELDDLKDKIRIMLDKSDKVNLESEIPILKQSLDGIIQQTNTVSKIIPDLDSIQSKIVSISTRTEKISELGDKVEKLQDDLAASLAKIDSINHIRGEIQKIESDLNSLTHRADSTAFVGEGLKSIQSDFTSFKENVFEKTNTIEQRMSSITELLKRADASSSEFHKKADSLVQDVQQIKGVTNKASSDASKEVIVLLKLSEFQSGIRILSESKYGDLKEIERMAEQTSEIVNLFDKTAIESQDKISLPQEIRQWAISKMLDCADKWEIRFSDLFNVLIHKLGKELVKENIRLNQVRDIFGIRGVDEIRKELGISAS
;
A
#
# COMPACT_ATOMS: atom_id res chain seq x y z
N MET A 1 82.30 -41.72 -92.22
CA MET A 1 81.16 -42.31 -91.48
C MET A 1 80.51 -43.35 -92.36
N THR A 2 80.32 -44.58 -91.85
CA THR A 2 79.59 -45.60 -92.62
C THR A 2 78.10 -45.25 -92.64
N LYS A 3 77.34 -45.70 -93.63
CA LYS A 3 75.88 -45.47 -93.74
C LYS A 3 75.12 -45.89 -92.46
N LYS A 4 75.67 -46.87 -91.72
CA LYS A 4 75.17 -47.35 -90.43
C LYS A 4 75.37 -46.34 -89.29
N ASP A 5 76.48 -45.61 -89.26
CA ASP A 5 76.76 -44.59 -88.24
C ASP A 5 75.86 -43.37 -88.41
N ALA A 6 75.61 -42.94 -89.66
CA ALA A 6 74.68 -41.85 -89.96
C ALA A 6 73.24 -42.21 -89.57
N MET A 7 72.81 -43.47 -89.80
CA MET A 7 71.49 -43.94 -89.41
C MET A 7 71.32 -44.03 -87.88
N ASN A 8 72.37 -44.45 -87.16
CA ASN A 8 72.37 -44.46 -85.69
C ASN A 8 72.36 -43.05 -85.10
N LEU A 9 73.07 -42.11 -85.72
CA LEU A 9 73.04 -40.70 -85.32
C LEU A 9 71.64 -40.11 -85.53
N ALA A 10 71.01 -40.35 -86.69
CA ALA A 10 69.65 -39.90 -86.98
C ALA A 10 68.62 -40.44 -85.98
N LYS A 11 68.72 -41.71 -85.59
CA LYS A 11 67.86 -42.32 -84.55
C LYS A 11 68.08 -41.71 -83.16
N LYS A 12 69.32 -41.37 -82.79
CA LYS A 12 69.60 -40.68 -81.52
C LYS A 12 69.06 -39.25 -81.54
N VAL A 13 69.21 -38.54 -82.65
CA VAL A 13 68.67 -37.18 -82.82
C VAL A 13 67.14 -37.19 -82.78
N SER A 14 66.48 -38.17 -83.39
CA SER A 14 65.01 -38.30 -83.31
C SER A 14 64.56 -38.61 -81.88
N ALA A 15 65.24 -39.53 -81.18
CA ALA A 15 64.91 -39.86 -79.78
C ALA A 15 65.10 -38.67 -78.82
N VAL A 16 66.15 -37.86 -79.03
CA VAL A 16 66.37 -36.61 -78.28
C VAL A 16 65.28 -35.58 -78.61
N SER A 17 64.89 -35.45 -79.88
CA SER A 17 63.79 -34.58 -80.30
C SER A 17 62.46 -34.96 -79.64
N ASP A 18 62.14 -36.26 -79.60
CA ASP A 18 60.91 -36.75 -78.98
C ASP A 18 60.94 -36.62 -77.44
N SER A 19 62.10 -36.83 -76.82
CA SER A 19 62.30 -36.58 -75.38
C SER A 19 62.13 -35.10 -75.04
N THR A 20 62.66 -34.20 -75.89
CA THR A 20 62.53 -32.74 -75.72
C THR A 20 61.08 -32.28 -75.88
N LYS A 21 60.34 -32.86 -76.83
CA LYS A 21 58.90 -32.60 -76.99
C LYS A 21 58.10 -33.08 -75.78
N THR A 22 58.46 -34.22 -75.21
CA THR A 22 57.80 -34.78 -74.01
C THR A 22 58.06 -33.89 -72.81
N LEU A 23 59.31 -33.50 -72.57
CA LEU A 23 59.67 -32.56 -71.51
C LEU A 23 58.98 -31.21 -71.69
N SER A 24 58.89 -30.69 -72.91
CA SER A 24 58.16 -29.44 -73.20
C SER A 24 56.67 -29.54 -72.86
N LYS A 25 56.03 -30.69 -73.14
CA LYS A 25 54.64 -30.96 -72.74
C LYS A 25 54.51 -31.03 -71.21
N GLU A 26 55.43 -31.70 -70.52
CA GLU A 26 55.44 -31.77 -69.06
C GLU A 26 55.63 -30.40 -68.41
N ILE A 27 56.58 -29.58 -68.90
CA ILE A 27 56.78 -28.20 -68.41
C ILE A 27 55.49 -27.38 -68.59
N LYS A 28 54.77 -27.56 -69.71
CA LYS A 28 53.51 -26.87 -69.95
C LYS A 28 52.40 -27.33 -69.00
N LEU A 29 52.31 -28.64 -68.73
CA LEU A 29 51.39 -29.19 -67.73
C LEU A 29 51.73 -28.69 -66.32
N MET A 30 53.02 -28.65 -65.98
CA MET A 30 53.49 -28.16 -64.68
C MET A 30 53.19 -26.66 -64.52
N SER A 31 53.41 -25.84 -65.56
CA SER A 31 53.04 -24.43 -65.56
C SER A 31 51.53 -24.21 -65.39
N LYS A 32 50.71 -25.06 -66.01
CA LYS A 32 49.25 -25.05 -65.80
C LYS A 32 48.88 -25.40 -64.36
N ALA A 33 49.48 -26.45 -63.80
CA ALA A 33 49.27 -26.86 -62.42
C ALA A 33 49.66 -25.74 -61.42
N PHE A 34 50.77 -25.05 -61.66
CA PHE A 34 51.16 -23.87 -60.86
C PHE A 34 50.13 -22.73 -60.94
N SER A 35 49.60 -22.45 -62.13
CA SER A 35 48.57 -21.42 -62.31
C SER A 35 47.26 -21.78 -61.59
N ASP A 36 46.85 -23.05 -61.67
CA ASP A 36 45.65 -23.53 -60.98
C ASP A 36 45.84 -23.54 -59.46
N ASN A 37 47.01 -23.97 -58.96
CA ASN A 37 47.37 -23.88 -57.53
C ASN A 37 47.37 -22.42 -57.04
N HIS A 38 47.84 -21.47 -57.85
CA HIS A 38 47.80 -20.06 -57.50
C HIS A 38 46.36 -19.54 -57.35
N LYS A 39 45.43 -19.98 -58.21
CA LYS A 39 44.00 -19.64 -58.08
C LYS A 39 43.38 -20.22 -56.80
N VAL A 40 43.73 -21.46 -56.45
CA VAL A 40 43.30 -22.09 -55.20
C VAL A 40 43.80 -21.27 -54.00
N LEU A 41 45.06 -20.86 -53.99
CA LEU A 41 45.62 -20.02 -52.92
C LEU A 41 44.93 -18.66 -52.80
N LEU A 42 44.59 -18.02 -53.92
CA LEU A 42 43.81 -16.77 -53.91
C LEU A 42 42.41 -16.97 -53.35
N SER A 43 41.75 -18.09 -53.68
CA SER A 43 40.45 -18.46 -53.12
C SER A 43 40.54 -18.73 -51.62
N MET A 44 41.57 -19.46 -51.16
CA MET A 44 41.82 -19.70 -49.74
C MET A 44 42.06 -18.40 -48.98
N LYS A 45 42.80 -17.45 -49.57
CA LYS A 45 42.97 -16.11 -48.99
C LYS A 45 41.62 -15.40 -48.82
N GLY A 46 40.77 -15.42 -49.85
CA GLY A 46 39.43 -14.82 -49.75
C GLY A 46 38.56 -15.47 -48.68
N MET A 47 38.66 -16.79 -48.51
CA MET A 47 37.98 -17.51 -47.43
C MET A 47 38.53 -17.12 -46.05
N ILE A 48 39.85 -16.98 -45.90
CA ILE A 48 40.47 -16.52 -44.65
C ILE A 48 40.03 -15.10 -44.31
N ASP A 49 40.03 -14.19 -45.29
CA ASP A 49 39.57 -12.81 -45.08
C ASP A 49 38.09 -12.78 -44.63
N THR A 50 37.24 -13.59 -45.25
CA THR A 50 35.82 -13.75 -44.84
C THR A 50 35.68 -14.34 -43.43
N LEU A 51 36.52 -15.31 -43.07
CA LEU A 51 36.55 -15.89 -41.73
C LEU A 51 36.99 -14.86 -40.70
N ILE A 52 37.98 -14.02 -41.00
CA ILE A 52 38.43 -12.94 -40.12
C ILE A 52 37.28 -11.96 -39.86
N ASP A 53 36.57 -11.51 -40.90
CA ASP A 53 35.42 -10.60 -40.76
C ASP A 53 34.31 -11.22 -39.89
N THR A 54 34.02 -12.51 -40.11
CA THR A 54 33.02 -13.26 -39.32
C THR A 54 33.45 -13.36 -37.85
N LEU A 55 34.73 -13.60 -37.58
CA LEU A 55 35.28 -13.70 -36.23
C LEU A 55 35.22 -12.36 -35.50
N GLU A 56 35.49 -11.25 -36.19
CA GLU A 56 35.37 -9.91 -35.63
C GLU A 56 33.90 -9.57 -35.30
N GLN A 57 32.96 -9.97 -36.16
CA GLN A 57 31.53 -9.82 -35.91
C GLN A 57 31.08 -10.63 -34.68
N ILE A 58 31.51 -11.88 -34.54
CA ILE A 58 31.22 -12.73 -33.37
C ILE A 58 31.78 -12.09 -32.09
N GLN A 59 32.99 -11.56 -32.12
CA GLN A 59 33.56 -10.87 -30.96
C GLN A 59 32.76 -9.62 -30.56
N ARG A 60 32.27 -8.83 -31.53
CA ARG A 60 31.41 -7.68 -31.25
C ARG A 60 30.06 -8.10 -30.66
N GLN A 61 29.45 -9.16 -31.19
CA GLN A 61 28.21 -9.73 -30.65
C GLN A 61 28.39 -10.27 -29.23
N SER A 62 29.49 -10.96 -28.94
CA SER A 62 29.80 -11.44 -27.59
C SER A 62 29.86 -10.29 -26.57
N LYS A 63 30.45 -9.15 -26.92
CA LYS A 63 30.44 -7.96 -26.05
C LYS A 63 29.03 -7.42 -25.82
N GLN A 64 28.17 -7.41 -26.84
CA GLN A 64 26.77 -7.00 -26.69
C GLN A 64 25.99 -7.95 -25.77
N ILE A 65 26.21 -9.26 -25.90
CA ILE A 65 25.59 -10.27 -25.03
C ILE A 65 25.94 -10.02 -23.57
N ASN A 66 27.20 -9.72 -23.26
CA ASN A 66 27.61 -9.41 -21.88
C ASN A 66 26.89 -8.18 -21.32
N ILE A 67 26.67 -7.14 -22.13
CA ILE A 67 25.92 -5.94 -21.71
C ILE A 67 24.45 -6.30 -21.45
N ILE A 68 23.84 -7.09 -22.33
CA ILE A 68 22.46 -7.57 -22.16
C ILE A 68 22.32 -8.45 -20.91
N GLU A 69 23.32 -9.28 -20.62
CA GLU A 69 23.36 -10.10 -19.41
C GLU A 69 23.40 -9.23 -18.15
N GLU A 70 24.26 -8.21 -18.11
CA GLU A 70 24.34 -7.27 -16.99
C GLU A 70 23.02 -6.51 -16.79
N ASP A 71 22.40 -6.03 -17.88
CA ASP A 71 21.10 -5.37 -17.83
C ASP A 71 20.00 -6.33 -17.34
N ASN A 72 20.01 -7.60 -17.78
CA ASN A 72 19.08 -8.61 -17.29
C ASN A 72 19.25 -8.87 -15.79
N GLN A 73 20.48 -8.94 -15.28
CA GLN A 73 20.73 -9.09 -13.84
C GLN A 73 20.17 -7.91 -13.04
N LYS A 74 20.36 -6.68 -13.53
CA LYS A 74 19.75 -5.47 -12.93
C LYS A 74 18.22 -5.52 -12.96
N LEU A 75 17.65 -6.03 -14.05
CA LEU A 75 16.21 -6.17 -14.22
C LEU A 75 15.63 -7.21 -13.24
N TYR A 76 16.32 -8.33 -13.02
CA TYR A 76 15.94 -9.31 -11.99
C TYR A 76 16.01 -8.73 -10.57
N ALA A 77 17.05 -7.96 -10.26
CA ALA A 77 17.15 -7.27 -8.97
C ALA A 77 15.99 -6.27 -8.78
N GLY A 78 15.68 -5.48 -9.81
CA GLY A 78 14.53 -4.58 -9.81
C GLY A 78 13.19 -5.31 -9.66
N LEU A 79 12.99 -6.42 -10.36
CA LEU A 79 11.77 -7.24 -10.26
C LEU A 79 11.58 -7.81 -8.85
N ASN A 80 12.65 -8.27 -8.22
CA ASN A 80 12.60 -8.73 -6.82
C ASN A 80 12.21 -7.59 -5.87
N GLN A 81 12.69 -6.36 -6.11
CA GLN A 81 12.30 -5.19 -5.32
C GLN A 81 10.82 -4.83 -5.51
N VAL A 82 10.31 -4.86 -6.75
CA VAL A 82 8.88 -4.65 -7.05
C VAL A 82 8.01 -5.72 -6.39
N ARG A 83 8.46 -6.98 -6.36
CA ARG A 83 7.77 -8.07 -5.67
C ARG A 83 7.69 -7.83 -4.17
N ALA A 84 8.77 -7.34 -3.55
CA ALA A 84 8.77 -6.94 -2.14
C ALA A 84 7.85 -5.73 -1.87
N GLN A 85 7.66 -4.84 -2.85
CA GLN A 85 6.69 -3.74 -2.75
C GLN A 85 5.24 -4.19 -2.94
N ALA A 86 4.99 -5.27 -3.69
CA ALA A 86 3.64 -5.79 -3.93
C ALA A 86 2.93 -6.17 -2.62
N SER A 87 3.65 -6.74 -1.64
CA SER A 87 3.09 -7.03 -0.31
C SER A 87 2.68 -5.76 0.45
N SER A 88 3.45 -4.68 0.31
CA SER A 88 3.08 -3.37 0.89
C SER A 88 1.84 -2.79 0.19
N LEU A 89 1.71 -2.99 -1.13
CA LEU A 89 0.54 -2.58 -1.90
C LEU A 89 -0.73 -3.30 -1.43
N THR A 90 -0.64 -4.59 -1.13
CA THR A 90 -1.74 -5.37 -0.53
C THR A 90 -2.15 -4.80 0.83
N ASN A 91 -1.18 -4.48 1.70
CA ASN A 91 -1.46 -3.88 3.01
C ASN A 91 -2.14 -2.50 2.89
N VAL A 92 -1.70 -1.66 1.94
CA VAL A 92 -2.33 -0.36 1.66
C VAL A 92 -3.75 -0.54 1.13
N SER A 93 -3.98 -1.53 0.27
CA SER A 93 -5.31 -1.86 -0.24
C SER A 93 -6.25 -2.28 0.89
N ASP A 94 -5.79 -3.14 1.80
CA ASP A 94 -6.57 -3.58 2.96
C ASP A 94 -6.89 -2.42 3.93
N GLN A 95 -5.93 -1.52 4.17
CA GLN A 95 -6.16 -0.31 4.96
C GLN A 95 -7.17 0.63 4.30
N THR A 96 -7.11 0.79 2.98
CA THR A 96 -8.05 1.61 2.20
C THR A 96 -9.46 1.05 2.29
N ASN A 97 -9.62 -0.28 2.21
CA ASN A 97 -10.91 -0.94 2.37
C ASN A 97 -11.50 -0.73 3.77
N ARG A 98 -10.68 -0.82 4.82
CA ARG A 98 -11.11 -0.53 6.20
C ARG A 98 -11.54 0.92 6.40
N LEU A 99 -10.81 1.86 5.82
CA LEU A 99 -11.17 3.29 5.85
C LEU A 99 -12.49 3.53 5.12
N GLN A 100 -12.69 2.91 3.95
CA GLN A 100 -13.95 3.01 3.20
C GLN A 100 -15.14 2.50 4.04
N GLU A 101 -14.97 1.41 4.76
CA GLU A 101 -16.01 0.86 5.63
C GLU A 101 -16.32 1.81 6.82
N GLN A 102 -15.29 2.41 7.42
CA GLN A 102 -15.47 3.41 8.48
C GLN A 102 -16.16 4.68 7.98
N VAL A 103 -15.80 5.16 6.78
CA VAL A 103 -16.46 6.31 6.14
C VAL A 103 -17.92 6.01 5.86
N ASN A 104 -18.24 4.81 5.34
CA ASN A 104 -19.62 4.40 5.11
C ASN A 104 -20.43 4.32 6.41
N LYS A 105 -19.83 3.82 7.50
CA LYS A 105 -20.45 3.82 8.84
C LYS A 105 -20.74 5.25 9.32
N LEU A 106 -19.80 6.19 9.16
CA LEU A 106 -20.00 7.61 9.48
C LEU A 106 -21.14 8.25 8.69
N ILE A 107 -21.22 7.98 7.38
CA ILE A 107 -22.31 8.49 6.52
C ILE A 107 -23.67 7.95 6.97
N GLN A 108 -23.75 6.68 7.38
CA GLN A 108 -24.97 6.08 7.90
C GLN A 108 -25.41 6.75 9.22
N THR A 109 -24.48 6.95 10.16
CA THR A 109 -24.75 7.63 11.43
C THR A 109 -25.20 9.08 11.24
N GLN A 110 -24.68 9.78 10.23
CA GLN A 110 -25.09 11.14 9.90
C GLN A 110 -26.50 11.23 9.28
N LYS A 111 -27.00 10.15 8.67
CA LYS A 111 -28.41 10.06 8.22
C LYS A 111 -29.38 9.82 9.37
N GLU A 112 -28.92 9.23 10.48
CA GLU A 112 -29.72 8.93 11.66
C GLU A 112 -29.78 10.10 12.66
N THR A 113 -28.91 11.10 12.54
CA THR A 113 -28.99 12.34 13.33
C THR A 113 -30.13 13.25 12.85
N PRO A 114 -30.94 13.83 13.77
CA PRO A 114 -32.03 14.73 13.40
C PRO A 114 -31.52 15.97 12.66
N SER A 115 -32.30 16.45 11.68
CA SER A 115 -31.84 17.50 10.76
C SER A 115 -31.45 18.79 11.50
N PRO A 116 -30.42 19.51 11.03
CA PRO A 116 -30.00 20.78 11.62
C PRO A 116 -31.15 21.79 11.76
N GLU A 117 -32.11 21.80 10.84
CA GLU A 117 -33.31 22.65 10.90
C GLU A 117 -34.21 22.35 12.10
N SER A 118 -34.35 21.08 12.50
CA SER A 118 -35.14 20.72 13.68
C SER A 118 -34.49 21.19 14.98
N ILE A 119 -33.17 21.14 15.06
CA ILE A 119 -32.38 21.63 16.19
C ILE A 119 -32.42 23.15 16.24
N ILE A 120 -32.24 23.84 15.10
CA ILE A 120 -32.32 25.30 15.01
C ILE A 120 -33.71 25.80 15.43
N LYS A 121 -34.78 25.10 15.03
CA LYS A 121 -36.15 25.45 15.44
C LYS A 121 -36.35 25.27 16.95
N ALA A 122 -35.92 24.15 17.53
CA ALA A 122 -36.02 23.92 18.97
C ALA A 122 -35.20 24.92 19.81
N VAL A 123 -34.00 25.28 19.33
CA VAL A 123 -33.16 26.31 19.96
C VAL A 123 -33.80 27.69 19.85
N SER A 124 -34.39 28.03 18.71
CA SER A 124 -35.08 29.31 18.52
C SER A 124 -36.32 29.44 19.41
N ASP A 125 -37.12 28.37 19.54
CA ASP A 125 -38.28 28.33 20.41
C ASP A 125 -37.89 28.45 21.90
N ASN A 126 -36.78 27.81 22.30
CA ASN A 126 -36.20 27.96 23.63
C ASN A 126 -35.65 29.37 23.87
N GLN A 127 -34.98 29.98 22.88
CA GLN A 127 -34.44 31.33 22.98
C GLN A 127 -35.56 32.37 23.20
N ASN A 128 -36.67 32.23 22.48
CA ASN A 128 -37.85 33.09 22.66
C ASN A 128 -38.47 32.91 24.06
N SER A 129 -38.55 31.67 24.56
CA SER A 129 -39.03 31.38 25.93
C SER A 129 -38.10 31.96 27.01
N ILE A 130 -36.78 31.85 26.84
CA ILE A 130 -35.79 32.43 27.75
C ILE A 130 -35.89 33.95 27.76
N GLN A 131 -36.05 34.58 26.59
CA GLN A 131 -36.16 36.04 26.49
C GLN A 131 -37.43 36.56 27.18
N ASN A 132 -38.56 35.87 27.03
CA ASN A 132 -39.81 36.23 27.69
C ASN A 132 -39.71 36.07 29.22
N ASN A 133 -39.15 34.96 29.69
CA ASN A 133 -38.93 34.72 31.12
C ASN A 133 -37.96 35.75 31.71
N THR A 134 -36.90 36.11 30.97
CA THR A 134 -35.95 37.15 31.38
C THR A 134 -36.64 38.51 31.54
N HIS A 135 -37.52 38.89 30.61
CA HIS A 135 -38.29 40.14 30.71
C HIS A 135 -39.22 40.15 31.93
N MET A 136 -39.82 39.00 32.28
CA MET A 136 -40.65 38.87 33.48
C MET A 136 -39.82 38.98 34.77
N ILE A 137 -38.62 38.39 34.81
CA ILE A 137 -37.68 38.51 35.94
C ILE A 137 -37.26 39.97 36.14
N ILE A 138 -36.98 40.72 35.06
CA ILE A 138 -36.64 42.15 35.15
C ILE A 138 -37.79 42.94 35.79
N LYS A 139 -39.05 42.68 35.41
CA LYS A 139 -40.21 43.34 36.03
C LYS A 139 -40.37 42.98 37.51
N ILE A 140 -40.06 41.74 37.89
CA ILE A 140 -40.08 41.30 39.29
C ILE A 140 -38.99 42.02 40.10
N ALA A 141 -37.78 42.12 39.55
CA ALA A 141 -36.66 42.83 40.19
C ALA A 141 -37.00 44.31 40.45
N GLN A 142 -37.58 45.00 39.46
CA GLN A 142 -38.03 46.40 39.63
C GLN A 142 -39.07 46.56 40.75
N ARG A 143 -39.99 45.59 40.91
CA ARG A 143 -40.96 45.61 42.03
C ARG A 143 -40.30 45.32 43.38
N ILE A 144 -39.30 44.45 43.42
CA ILE A 144 -38.52 44.16 44.64
C ILE A 144 -37.77 45.40 45.11
N ASP A 145 -37.14 46.14 44.20
CA ASP A 145 -36.44 47.39 44.55
C ASP A 145 -37.41 48.42 45.12
N THR A 146 -38.61 48.54 44.54
CA THR A 146 -39.67 49.43 45.06
C THR A 146 -40.10 49.03 46.47
N ILE A 147 -40.30 47.72 46.73
CA ILE A 147 -40.69 47.20 48.04
C ILE A 147 -39.57 47.40 49.08
N LYS A 148 -38.30 47.30 48.67
CA LYS A 148 -37.15 47.53 49.53
C LYS A 148 -37.08 48.99 49.99
N ASP A 149 -37.36 49.93 49.09
CA ASP A 149 -37.42 51.35 49.43
C ASP A 149 -38.56 51.64 50.44
N ASP A 150 -39.74 51.04 50.24
CA ASP A 150 -40.87 51.14 51.19
C ASP A 150 -40.52 50.54 52.58
N LEU A 151 -39.80 49.40 52.61
CA LEU A 151 -39.34 48.75 53.84
C LEU A 151 -38.29 49.57 54.60
N SER A 152 -37.41 50.27 53.87
CA SER A 152 -36.45 51.23 54.43
C SER A 152 -37.18 52.38 55.15
N GLU A 153 -38.27 52.89 54.57
CA GLU A 153 -39.08 53.94 55.20
C GLU A 153 -39.76 53.45 56.49
N ILE A 154 -40.30 52.22 56.49
CA ILE A 154 -40.96 51.61 57.66
C ILE A 154 -39.96 51.32 58.78
N SER A 155 -38.76 50.84 58.45
CA SER A 155 -37.67 50.60 59.41
C SER A 155 -37.30 51.87 60.18
N SER A 156 -37.23 53.01 59.48
CA SER A 156 -36.94 54.30 60.13
C SER A 156 -38.02 54.74 61.14
N LYS A 157 -39.28 54.31 60.96
CA LYS A 157 -40.39 54.57 61.89
C LYS A 157 -40.43 53.59 63.07
N ALA A 158 -39.91 52.36 62.91
CA ALA A 158 -39.90 51.34 63.95
C ALA A 158 -38.99 51.70 65.15
N ASN A 159 -37.90 52.44 64.92
CA ASN A 159 -36.98 52.88 65.98
C ASN A 159 -37.64 53.77 67.06
N LYS A 160 -38.75 54.45 66.76
CA LYS A 160 -39.52 55.23 67.75
C LYS A 160 -40.34 54.39 68.73
N THR A 161 -40.47 53.08 68.48
CA THR A 161 -41.26 52.17 69.32
C THR A 161 -40.45 51.59 70.49
N SER A 162 -39.12 51.64 70.40
CA SER A 162 -38.22 51.15 71.46
C SER A 162 -38.21 52.03 72.72
N GLU A 163 -38.54 53.32 72.58
CA GLU A 163 -38.61 54.27 73.71
C GLU A 163 -39.87 54.05 74.57
N ILE A 164 -40.94 53.49 74.00
CA ILE A 164 -42.21 53.24 74.71
C ILE A 164 -42.10 52.06 75.69
N GLN A 165 -41.22 51.09 75.41
CA GLN A 165 -41.09 49.90 76.25
C GLN A 165 -40.31 50.18 77.54
N SER A 166 -39.37 51.14 77.55
CA SER A 166 -38.66 51.56 78.76
C SER A 166 -39.53 52.38 79.72
N GLU A 167 -40.49 53.16 79.21
CA GLU A 167 -41.39 53.94 80.07
C GLU A 167 -42.44 53.06 80.79
N LEU A 168 -42.76 51.90 80.23
CA LEU A 168 -43.79 51.00 80.76
C LEU A 168 -43.28 50.16 81.95
N ASP A 169 -41.99 49.84 81.97
CA ASP A 169 -41.34 49.16 83.09
C ASP A 169 -41.21 50.08 84.33
N ASP A 170 -40.96 51.37 84.14
CA ASP A 170 -40.87 52.38 85.21
C ASP A 170 -42.21 52.61 85.94
N LEU A 171 -43.31 52.46 85.20
CA LEU A 171 -44.68 52.62 85.73
C LEU A 171 -45.13 51.39 86.53
N LYS A 172 -44.62 50.21 86.13
CA LYS A 172 -44.89 48.92 86.78
C LYS A 172 -44.28 48.86 88.19
N ASP A 173 -43.09 49.42 88.38
CA ASP A 173 -42.43 49.48 89.69
C ASP A 173 -43.12 50.45 90.67
N LYS A 174 -43.68 51.56 90.20
CA LYS A 174 -44.42 52.51 91.06
C LYS A 174 -45.74 51.93 91.59
N ILE A 175 -46.43 51.09 90.82
CA ILE A 175 -47.67 50.44 91.26
C ILE A 175 -47.39 49.39 92.34
N ARG A 176 -46.24 48.71 92.27
CA ARG A 176 -45.83 47.70 93.24
C ARG A 176 -45.56 48.28 94.64
N ILE A 177 -44.99 49.48 94.71
CA ILE A 177 -44.71 50.20 95.98
C ILE A 177 -46.00 50.69 96.66
N MET A 178 -47.07 50.91 95.90
CA MET A 178 -48.35 51.41 96.43
C MET A 178 -49.17 50.31 97.11
N LEU A 179 -48.97 49.04 96.72
CA LEU A 179 -49.71 47.88 97.25
C LEU A 179 -49.23 47.46 98.65
N ASP A 180 -47.94 47.61 98.95
CA ASP A 180 -47.33 47.21 100.23
C ASP A 180 -47.66 48.14 101.42
N LYS A 181 -48.39 49.24 101.20
CA LYS A 181 -48.76 50.22 102.24
C LYS A 181 -50.20 50.12 102.76
N SER A 182 -50.99 49.15 102.31
CA SER A 182 -52.45 49.14 102.55
C SER A 182 -52.93 48.33 103.77
N ASP A 183 -52.10 47.55 104.46
CA ASP A 183 -52.58 46.68 105.55
C ASP A 183 -52.11 47.16 106.94
N LYS A 184 -52.89 48.08 107.55
CA LYS A 184 -53.05 48.24 109.01
C LYS A 184 -53.88 49.50 109.35
N VAL A 185 -55.18 49.37 109.60
CA VAL A 185 -55.92 50.15 110.63
C VAL A 185 -57.18 49.38 111.02
N ASN A 186 -57.37 49.14 112.32
CA ASN A 186 -58.57 48.58 112.95
C ASN A 186 -59.21 49.69 113.83
N LEU A 187 -60.53 49.89 113.72
CA LEU A 187 -61.31 50.96 114.37
C LEU A 187 -62.45 50.36 115.19
N GLU A 188 -62.40 50.51 116.51
CA GLU A 188 -63.57 50.32 117.38
C GLU A 188 -63.46 51.18 118.65
N SER A 189 -63.51 52.52 118.50
CA SER A 189 -63.80 53.44 119.62
C SER A 189 -64.41 54.80 119.25
N GLU A 190 -64.82 55.06 118.01
CA GLU A 190 -65.13 56.43 117.56
C GLU A 190 -66.58 56.64 117.07
N ILE A 191 -67.54 56.10 117.84
CA ILE A 191 -68.98 56.34 117.63
C ILE A 191 -69.41 57.83 117.76
N PRO A 192 -68.65 58.78 118.34
CA PRO A 192 -68.99 60.21 118.22
C PRO A 192 -68.53 60.88 116.91
N ILE A 193 -67.64 60.27 116.11
CA ILE A 193 -67.05 60.89 114.89
C ILE A 193 -67.93 60.67 113.65
N LEU A 194 -68.85 59.70 113.70
CA LEU A 194 -69.81 59.40 112.63
C LEU A 194 -70.79 60.54 112.33
N LYS A 195 -70.98 61.50 113.25
CA LYS A 195 -71.81 62.67 113.00
C LYS A 195 -71.09 63.78 112.21
N GLN A 196 -69.75 63.77 112.22
CA GLN A 196 -68.92 64.70 111.44
C GLN A 196 -68.52 64.10 110.07
N SER A 197 -68.49 62.77 109.94
CA SER A 197 -68.23 62.09 108.66
C SER A 197 -69.42 62.10 107.68
N LEU A 198 -70.66 62.26 108.15
CA LEU A 198 -71.83 62.31 107.26
C LEU A 198 -71.83 63.53 106.33
N ASP A 199 -71.29 64.67 106.78
CA ASP A 199 -71.11 65.88 105.94
C ASP A 199 -69.97 65.74 104.91
N GLY A 200 -69.00 64.84 105.15
CA GLY A 200 -67.92 64.55 104.21
C GLY A 200 -68.33 63.64 103.04
N ILE A 201 -69.29 62.74 103.26
CA ILE A 201 -69.75 61.75 102.26
C ILE A 201 -70.56 62.40 101.12
N ILE A 202 -71.25 63.51 101.39
CA ILE A 202 -71.99 64.27 100.36
C ILE A 202 -71.03 64.89 99.32
N GLN A 203 -69.77 65.18 99.68
CA GLN A 203 -68.77 65.64 98.70
C GLN A 203 -68.10 64.51 97.89
N GLN A 204 -67.98 63.29 98.42
CA GLN A 204 -67.37 62.16 97.70
C GLN A 204 -68.29 61.52 96.64
N THR A 205 -69.61 61.75 96.71
CA THR A 205 -70.59 61.20 95.75
C THR A 205 -70.43 61.77 94.32
N ASN A 206 -69.64 62.85 94.15
CA ASN A 206 -69.26 63.41 92.83
C ASN A 206 -68.15 62.63 92.09
N THR A 207 -67.70 61.48 92.59
CA THR A 207 -66.66 60.66 91.92
C THR A 207 -67.20 59.55 91.00
N VAL A 208 -68.50 59.25 91.05
CA VAL A 208 -69.14 58.26 90.15
C VAL A 208 -69.13 58.73 88.68
N SER A 209 -69.08 60.04 88.43
CA SER A 209 -68.98 60.60 87.07
C SER A 209 -67.63 60.40 86.37
N LYS A 210 -66.58 59.98 87.10
CA LYS A 210 -65.26 59.69 86.53
C LYS A 210 -65.07 58.24 86.09
N ILE A 211 -65.89 57.31 86.58
CA ILE A 211 -65.75 55.87 86.27
C ILE A 211 -66.28 55.53 84.87
N ILE A 212 -67.32 56.24 84.41
CA ILE A 212 -67.94 56.02 83.08
C ILE A 212 -66.94 56.29 81.93
N PRO A 213 -66.24 57.43 81.86
CA PRO A 213 -65.26 57.66 80.80
C PRO A 213 -64.06 56.71 80.85
N ASP A 214 -63.69 56.22 82.04
CA ASP A 214 -62.63 55.21 82.19
C ASP A 214 -63.07 53.84 81.64
N LEU A 215 -64.33 53.47 81.82
CA LEU A 215 -64.89 52.24 81.22
C LEU A 215 -64.95 52.32 79.69
N ASP A 216 -65.38 53.46 79.14
CA ASP A 216 -65.40 53.69 77.68
C ASP A 216 -63.99 53.65 77.09
N SER A 217 -63.00 54.18 77.82
CA SER A 217 -61.58 54.13 77.45
C SER A 217 -61.04 52.69 77.43
N ILE A 218 -61.40 51.87 78.42
CA ILE A 218 -61.02 50.45 78.47
C ILE A 218 -61.67 49.67 77.33
N GLN A 219 -62.96 49.89 77.06
CA GLN A 219 -63.67 49.22 75.97
C GLN A 219 -63.06 49.57 74.60
N SER A 220 -62.70 50.84 74.37
CA SER A 220 -61.99 51.28 73.16
C SER A 220 -60.62 50.62 73.00
N LYS A 221 -59.87 50.44 74.10
CA LYS A 221 -58.60 49.71 74.10
C LYS A 221 -58.79 48.22 73.78
N ILE A 222 -59.84 47.58 74.29
CA ILE A 222 -60.14 46.17 74.00
C ILE A 222 -60.45 45.98 72.51
N VAL A 223 -61.26 46.86 71.91
CA VAL A 223 -61.54 46.82 70.46
C VAL A 223 -60.26 47.04 69.64
N SER A 224 -59.38 47.94 70.08
CA SER A 224 -58.07 48.17 69.46
C SER A 224 -57.12 46.96 69.57
N ILE A 225 -57.23 46.16 70.63
CA ILE A 225 -56.47 44.91 70.79
C ILE A 225 -57.04 43.81 69.89
N SER A 226 -58.37 43.72 69.76
CA SER A 226 -59.01 42.73 68.89
C SER A 226 -58.61 42.94 67.42
N THR A 227 -58.62 44.18 66.94
CA THR A 227 -58.17 44.52 65.57
C THR A 227 -56.67 44.30 65.35
N ARG A 228 -55.84 44.43 66.40
CA ARG A 228 -54.43 44.03 66.34
C ARG A 228 -54.25 42.51 66.25
N THR A 229 -55.11 41.74 66.89
CA THR A 229 -55.04 40.27 66.89
C THR A 229 -55.37 39.71 65.51
N GLU A 230 -56.34 40.29 64.80
CA GLU A 230 -56.62 39.95 63.40
C GLU A 230 -55.41 40.19 62.47
N LYS A 231 -54.70 41.32 62.66
CA LYS A 231 -53.47 41.60 61.90
C LYS A 231 -52.32 40.63 62.19
N ILE A 232 -52.29 40.04 63.38
CA ILE A 232 -51.31 38.98 63.72
C ILE A 232 -51.66 37.67 62.99
N SER A 233 -52.94 37.35 62.85
CA SER A 233 -53.38 36.22 62.03
C SER A 233 -52.95 36.38 60.57
N GLU A 234 -53.15 37.58 59.99
CA GLU A 234 -52.70 37.87 58.62
C GLU A 234 -51.17 37.81 58.45
N LEU A 235 -50.41 38.07 59.51
CA LEU A 235 -48.95 37.87 59.50
C LEU A 235 -48.58 36.39 59.53
N GLY A 236 -49.34 35.55 60.23
CA GLY A 236 -49.19 34.10 60.22
C GLY A 236 -49.29 33.53 58.79
N ASP A 237 -50.33 33.92 58.06
CA ASP A 237 -50.53 33.48 56.67
C ASP A 237 -49.40 33.93 55.73
N LYS A 238 -48.80 35.10 55.99
CA LYS A 238 -47.63 35.59 55.23
C LYS A 238 -46.36 34.82 55.56
N VAL A 239 -46.18 34.43 56.83
CA VAL A 239 -45.05 33.60 57.25
C VAL A 239 -45.14 32.21 56.63
N GLU A 240 -46.34 31.62 56.58
CA GLU A 240 -46.57 30.33 55.91
C GLU A 240 -46.24 30.40 54.42
N LYS A 241 -46.67 31.46 53.72
CA LYS A 241 -46.30 31.69 52.31
C LYS A 241 -44.79 31.87 52.10
N LEU A 242 -44.11 32.60 52.99
CA LEU A 242 -42.66 32.75 52.93
C LEU A 242 -41.94 31.41 53.16
N GLN A 243 -42.50 30.54 53.99
CA GLN A 243 -41.97 29.21 54.25
C GLN A 243 -42.11 28.32 53.02
N ASP A 244 -43.25 28.38 52.32
CA ASP A 244 -43.47 27.69 51.05
C ASP A 244 -42.54 28.21 49.93
N ASP A 245 -42.36 29.53 49.83
CA ASP A 245 -41.44 30.15 48.86
C ASP A 245 -39.98 29.71 49.11
N LEU A 246 -39.57 29.59 50.38
CA LEU A 246 -38.25 29.11 50.75
C LEU A 246 -38.04 27.64 50.34
N ALA A 247 -39.06 26.79 50.53
CA ALA A 247 -39.04 25.40 50.09
C ALA A 247 -38.95 25.28 48.56
N ALA A 248 -39.69 26.11 47.82
CA ALA A 248 -39.59 26.17 46.36
C ALA A 248 -38.21 26.68 45.88
N SER A 249 -37.57 27.59 46.63
CA SER A 249 -36.23 28.07 46.34
C SER A 249 -35.16 26.99 46.59
N LEU A 250 -35.33 26.18 47.65
CA LEU A 250 -34.49 25.00 47.90
C LEU A 250 -34.58 23.98 46.77
N ALA A 251 -35.77 23.71 46.22
CA ALA A 251 -35.92 22.81 45.06
C ALA A 251 -35.22 23.36 43.79
N LYS A 252 -35.13 24.68 43.62
CA LYS A 252 -34.34 25.28 42.52
C LYS A 252 -32.83 25.07 42.67
N ILE A 253 -32.33 24.92 43.90
CA ILE A 253 -30.91 24.62 44.16
C ILE A 253 -30.52 23.24 43.62
N ASP A 254 -31.42 22.26 43.66
CA ASP A 254 -31.16 20.93 43.08
C ASP A 254 -31.03 20.99 41.55
N SER A 255 -31.85 21.80 40.88
CA SER A 255 -31.70 22.07 39.43
C SER A 255 -30.37 22.76 39.11
N ILE A 256 -29.89 23.66 39.97
CA ILE A 256 -28.57 24.30 39.82
C ILE A 256 -27.45 23.26 39.96
N ASN A 257 -27.57 22.31 40.89
CA ASN A 257 -26.61 21.22 41.04
C ASN A 257 -26.60 20.29 39.82
N HIS A 258 -27.77 20.03 39.21
CA HIS A 258 -27.85 19.26 37.96
C HIS A 258 -27.15 19.98 36.79
N ILE A 259 -27.42 21.27 36.60
CA ILE A 259 -26.76 22.10 35.57
C ILE A 259 -25.24 22.11 35.78
N ARG A 260 -24.77 22.18 37.04
CA ARG A 260 -23.34 22.10 37.35
C ARG A 260 -22.72 20.78 36.89
N GLY A 261 -23.42 19.66 37.04
CA GLY A 261 -22.97 18.36 36.54
C GLY A 261 -22.91 18.29 35.01
N GLU A 262 -23.91 18.85 34.32
CA GLU A 262 -23.91 18.96 32.85
C GLU A 262 -22.75 19.82 32.35
N ILE A 263 -22.46 20.95 33.02
CA ILE A 263 -21.32 21.81 32.70
C ILE A 263 -20.00 21.06 32.84
N GLN A 264 -19.81 20.29 33.92
CA GLN A 264 -18.59 19.47 34.10
C GLN A 264 -18.44 18.42 33.00
N LYS A 265 -19.54 17.81 32.55
CA LYS A 265 -19.52 16.85 31.44
C LYS A 265 -19.15 17.52 30.12
N ILE A 266 -19.73 18.69 29.84
CA ILE A 266 -19.37 19.51 28.67
C ILE A 266 -17.89 19.88 28.71
N GLU A 267 -17.36 20.29 29.87
CA GLU A 267 -15.95 20.64 30.04
C GLU A 267 -15.01 19.46 29.77
N SER A 268 -15.38 18.26 30.24
CA SER A 268 -14.68 17.01 29.91
C SER A 268 -14.71 16.71 28.40
N ASP A 269 -15.89 16.84 27.77
CA ASP A 269 -16.04 16.59 26.33
C ASP A 269 -15.22 17.60 25.50
N LEU A 270 -15.18 18.88 25.92
CA LEU A 270 -14.40 19.94 25.29
C LEU A 270 -12.88 19.68 25.36
N ASN A 271 -12.40 19.21 26.52
CA ASN A 271 -11.00 18.80 26.67
C ASN A 271 -10.66 17.60 25.78
N SER A 272 -11.56 16.62 25.67
CA SER A 272 -11.36 15.47 24.77
C SER A 272 -11.32 15.91 23.30
N LEU A 273 -12.19 16.86 22.91
CA LEU A 273 -12.25 17.38 21.56
C LEU A 273 -11.00 18.19 21.20
N THR A 274 -10.47 18.95 22.17
CA THR A 274 -9.23 19.72 22.04
C THR A 274 -8.04 18.79 21.79
N HIS A 275 -7.90 17.72 22.58
CA HIS A 275 -6.87 16.71 22.33
C HIS A 275 -7.02 16.00 20.97
N ARG A 276 -8.27 15.79 20.52
CA ARG A 276 -8.53 15.23 19.20
C ARG A 276 -8.15 16.21 18.08
N ALA A 277 -8.42 17.50 18.28
CA ALA A 277 -8.03 18.57 17.35
C ALA A 277 -6.51 18.69 17.22
N ASP A 278 -5.78 18.65 18.34
CA ASP A 278 -4.31 18.65 18.36
C ASP A 278 -3.74 17.41 17.65
N SER A 279 -4.35 16.23 17.88
CA SER A 279 -3.98 15.00 17.17
C SER A 279 -4.24 15.10 15.66
N THR A 280 -5.28 15.81 15.23
CA THR A 280 -5.53 16.05 13.79
C THR A 280 -4.58 17.08 13.18
N ALA A 281 -4.09 18.05 13.94
CA ALA A 281 -3.06 18.98 13.47
C ALA A 281 -1.74 18.25 13.17
N PHE A 282 -1.37 17.27 14.01
CA PHE A 282 -0.24 16.37 13.77
C PHE A 282 -0.42 15.52 12.50
N VAL A 283 -1.63 15.03 12.23
CA VAL A 283 -1.94 14.33 10.97
C VAL A 283 -1.84 15.27 9.76
N GLY A 284 -2.13 16.57 9.93
CA GLY A 284 -1.96 17.59 8.89
C GLY A 284 -0.51 17.82 8.48
N GLU A 285 0.44 17.80 9.42
CA GLU A 285 1.87 17.83 9.12
C GLU A 285 2.33 16.54 8.43
N GLY A 286 1.85 15.38 8.88
CA GLY A 286 2.10 14.10 8.20
C GLY A 286 1.61 14.10 6.75
N LEU A 287 0.43 14.66 6.49
CA LEU A 287 -0.13 14.82 5.14
C LEU A 287 0.73 15.72 4.25
N LYS A 288 1.32 16.81 4.80
CA LYS A 288 2.27 17.64 4.05
C LYS A 288 3.54 16.89 3.69
N SER A 289 4.08 16.07 4.60
CA SER A 289 5.23 15.22 4.32
C SER A 289 4.90 14.22 3.21
N ILE A 290 3.76 13.52 3.32
CA ILE A 290 3.30 12.56 2.31
C ILE A 290 3.07 13.25 0.95
N GLN A 291 2.56 14.47 0.94
CA GLN A 291 2.37 15.24 -0.29
C GLN A 291 3.71 15.61 -0.95
N SER A 292 4.71 16.00 -0.16
CA SER A 292 6.07 16.23 -0.64
C SER A 292 6.69 14.95 -1.22
N ASP A 293 6.59 13.84 -0.48
CA ASP A 293 7.11 12.54 -0.90
C ASP A 293 6.42 12.05 -2.18
N PHE A 294 5.10 12.21 -2.29
CA PHE A 294 4.35 11.87 -3.49
C PHE A 294 4.77 12.70 -4.71
N THR A 295 5.08 13.98 -4.51
CA THR A 295 5.57 14.85 -5.59
C THR A 295 6.94 14.38 -6.08
N SER A 296 7.86 14.08 -5.16
CA SER A 296 9.19 13.54 -5.49
C SER A 296 9.11 12.17 -6.17
N PHE A 297 8.19 11.30 -5.72
CA PHE A 297 7.94 10.00 -6.33
C PHE A 297 7.41 10.15 -7.76
N LYS A 298 6.44 11.05 -7.98
CA LYS A 298 5.87 11.33 -9.31
C LYS A 298 6.96 11.80 -10.28
N GLU A 299 7.84 12.69 -9.82
CA GLU A 299 8.95 13.19 -10.64
C GLU A 299 9.96 12.08 -10.98
N ASN A 300 10.35 11.26 -10.01
CA ASN A 300 11.25 10.13 -10.22
C ASN A 300 10.67 9.06 -11.18
N VAL A 301 9.37 8.74 -11.04
CA VAL A 301 8.68 7.83 -11.96
C VAL A 301 8.63 8.41 -13.36
N PHE A 302 8.38 9.72 -13.51
CA PHE A 302 8.38 10.38 -14.80
C PHE A 302 9.75 10.35 -15.47
N GLU A 303 10.83 10.67 -14.75
CA GLU A 303 12.20 10.57 -15.26
C GLU A 303 12.58 9.14 -15.68
N LYS A 304 12.26 8.15 -14.84
CA LYS A 304 12.49 6.73 -15.18
C LYS A 304 11.69 6.29 -16.40
N THR A 305 10.44 6.76 -16.52
CA THR A 305 9.60 6.45 -17.69
C THR A 305 10.19 7.03 -18.97
N ASN A 306 10.62 8.30 -18.95
CA ASN A 306 11.33 8.91 -20.08
C ASN A 306 12.63 8.16 -20.43
N THR A 307 13.37 7.72 -19.42
CA THR A 307 14.61 6.93 -19.62
C THR A 307 14.30 5.58 -20.27
N ILE A 308 13.23 4.91 -19.85
CA ILE A 308 12.77 3.64 -20.44
C ILE A 308 12.34 3.87 -21.90
N GLU A 309 11.60 4.95 -22.17
CA GLU A 309 11.14 5.28 -23.52
C GLU A 309 12.31 5.56 -24.47
N GLN A 310 13.33 6.30 -24.00
CA GLN A 310 14.59 6.48 -24.74
C GLN A 310 15.30 5.16 -25.00
N ARG A 311 15.44 4.30 -23.99
CA ARG A 311 16.05 2.97 -24.16
C ARG A 311 15.27 2.08 -25.12
N MET A 312 13.94 2.10 -25.07
CA MET A 312 13.09 1.37 -26.01
C MET A 312 13.25 1.87 -27.44
N SER A 313 13.42 3.18 -27.63
CA SER A 313 13.73 3.74 -28.94
C SER A 313 15.08 3.20 -29.46
N SER A 314 16.13 3.19 -28.63
CA SER A 314 17.44 2.62 -29.00
C SER A 314 17.37 1.12 -29.29
N ILE A 315 16.62 0.34 -28.51
CA ILE A 315 16.40 -1.10 -28.77
C ILE A 315 15.64 -1.30 -30.08
N THR A 316 14.64 -0.46 -30.37
CA THR A 316 13.87 -0.51 -31.62
C THR A 316 14.76 -0.25 -32.84
N GLU A 317 15.71 0.69 -32.74
CA GLU A 317 16.70 0.91 -33.81
C GLU A 317 17.65 -0.27 -33.98
N LEU A 318 18.14 -0.87 -32.88
CA LEU A 318 18.98 -2.06 -32.94
C LEU A 318 18.24 -3.25 -33.55
N LEU A 319 16.95 -3.43 -33.21
CA LEU A 319 16.11 -4.49 -33.77
C LEU A 319 15.95 -4.31 -35.29
N LYS A 320 15.63 -3.08 -35.75
CA LYS A 320 15.54 -2.77 -37.19
C LYS A 320 16.85 -3.05 -37.93
N ARG A 321 17.99 -2.73 -37.32
CA ARG A 321 19.32 -3.00 -37.90
C ARG A 321 19.62 -4.50 -37.92
N ALA A 322 19.23 -5.24 -36.88
CA ALA A 322 19.36 -6.69 -36.82
C ALA A 322 18.50 -7.40 -37.88
N ASP A 323 17.23 -6.99 -38.04
CA ASP A 323 16.34 -7.52 -39.07
C ASP A 323 16.88 -7.26 -40.48
N ALA A 324 17.39 -6.04 -40.72
CA ALA A 324 18.05 -5.70 -41.98
C ALA A 324 19.27 -6.60 -42.25
N SER A 325 20.12 -6.80 -41.23
CA SER A 325 21.29 -7.67 -41.34
C SER A 325 20.92 -9.14 -41.56
N SER A 326 19.86 -9.64 -40.93
CA SER A 326 19.38 -11.02 -41.12
C SER A 326 18.81 -11.21 -42.52
N SER A 327 18.05 -10.23 -43.03
CA SER A 327 17.54 -10.25 -44.40
C SER A 327 18.66 -10.24 -45.44
N GLU A 328 19.70 -9.43 -45.23
CA GLU A 328 20.89 -9.43 -46.09
C GLU A 328 21.66 -10.75 -46.02
N PHE A 329 21.77 -11.37 -44.84
CA PHE A 329 22.39 -12.67 -44.67
C PHE A 329 21.63 -13.75 -45.46
N HIS A 330 20.30 -13.81 -45.36
CA HIS A 330 19.50 -14.76 -46.12
C HIS A 330 19.64 -14.55 -47.63
N LYS A 331 19.61 -13.31 -48.13
CA LYS A 331 19.82 -13.01 -49.55
C LYS A 331 21.20 -13.46 -50.04
N LYS A 332 22.25 -13.20 -49.25
CA LYS A 332 23.61 -13.64 -49.59
C LYS A 332 23.75 -15.15 -49.53
N ALA A 333 23.14 -15.80 -48.54
CA ALA A 333 23.14 -17.26 -48.42
C ALA A 333 22.41 -17.92 -49.61
N ASP A 334 21.25 -17.40 -50.01
CA ASP A 334 20.49 -17.90 -51.16
C ASP A 334 21.26 -17.73 -52.47
N SER A 335 21.91 -16.57 -52.66
CA SER A 335 22.80 -16.32 -53.80
C SER A 335 23.99 -17.30 -53.80
N LEU A 336 24.63 -17.51 -52.65
CA LEU A 336 25.75 -18.44 -52.51
C LEU A 336 25.33 -19.88 -52.83
N VAL A 337 24.16 -20.30 -52.36
CA VAL A 337 23.60 -21.63 -52.67
C VAL A 337 23.31 -21.77 -54.16
N GLN A 338 22.78 -20.72 -54.80
CA GLN A 338 22.54 -20.69 -56.24
C GLN A 338 23.85 -20.76 -57.04
N ASP A 339 24.88 -20.02 -56.62
CA ASP A 339 26.21 -20.04 -57.25
C ASP A 339 26.87 -21.41 -57.09
N VAL A 340 26.76 -22.04 -55.92
CA VAL A 340 27.24 -23.42 -55.67
C VAL A 340 26.48 -24.44 -56.53
N GLN A 341 25.17 -24.26 -56.74
CA GLN A 341 24.39 -25.10 -57.64
C GLN A 341 24.76 -24.90 -59.12
N GLN A 342 25.09 -23.68 -59.55
CA GLN A 342 25.60 -23.44 -60.90
C GLN A 342 26.98 -24.07 -61.13
N ILE A 343 27.86 -24.03 -60.13
CA ILE A 343 29.18 -24.68 -60.15
C ILE A 343 29.04 -26.21 -60.26
N LYS A 344 28.00 -26.81 -59.66
CA LYS A 344 27.64 -28.23 -59.78
C LYS A 344 27.32 -28.66 -61.23
N GLY A 345 26.88 -27.73 -62.08
CA GLY A 345 26.53 -28.01 -63.48
C GLY A 345 27.72 -28.15 -64.44
N VAL A 346 28.93 -27.69 -64.07
CA VAL A 346 30.02 -27.46 -65.04
C VAL A 346 31.34 -28.23 -64.78
N THR A 347 31.60 -28.85 -63.62
CA THR A 347 32.98 -29.36 -63.33
C THR A 347 33.09 -30.75 -62.65
N ASN A 348 34.15 -31.48 -63.03
CA ASN A 348 34.57 -32.87 -62.71
C ASN A 348 34.35 -33.38 -61.26
N LYS A 349 34.27 -34.71 -61.11
CA LYS A 349 34.03 -35.50 -59.89
C LYS A 349 34.69 -34.95 -58.60
N ALA A 350 35.97 -34.58 -58.62
CA ALA A 350 36.66 -34.00 -57.46
C ALA A 350 36.11 -32.64 -56.98
N SER A 351 35.53 -31.83 -57.87
CA SER A 351 34.86 -30.57 -57.51
C SER A 351 33.46 -30.82 -56.93
N SER A 352 32.79 -31.88 -57.38
CA SER A 352 31.50 -32.31 -56.80
C SER A 352 31.68 -32.81 -55.37
N ASP A 353 32.76 -33.53 -55.08
CA ASP A 353 33.01 -34.07 -53.74
C ASP A 353 33.37 -32.94 -52.76
N ALA A 354 34.23 -31.99 -53.16
CA ALA A 354 34.51 -30.78 -52.35
C ALA A 354 33.27 -29.90 -52.11
N SER A 355 32.39 -29.73 -53.09
CA SER A 355 31.12 -29.00 -52.89
C SER A 355 30.14 -29.74 -51.98
N LYS A 356 30.10 -31.08 -52.03
CA LYS A 356 29.31 -31.89 -51.09
C LYS A 356 29.84 -31.77 -49.67
N GLU A 357 31.15 -31.82 -49.47
CA GLU A 357 31.78 -31.63 -48.16
C GLU A 357 31.47 -30.25 -47.55
N VAL A 358 31.56 -29.18 -48.35
CA VAL A 358 31.20 -27.81 -47.89
C VAL A 358 29.73 -27.72 -47.48
N ILE A 359 28.82 -28.30 -48.26
CA ILE A 359 27.38 -28.34 -47.92
C ILE A 359 27.14 -29.09 -46.62
N VAL A 360 27.83 -30.21 -46.41
CA VAL A 360 27.74 -31.02 -45.20
C VAL A 360 28.27 -30.28 -43.96
N LEU A 361 29.37 -29.52 -44.09
CA LEU A 361 29.90 -28.68 -43.02
C LEU A 361 28.97 -27.49 -42.68
N LEU A 362 28.34 -26.89 -43.68
CA LEU A 362 27.34 -25.83 -43.45
C LEU A 362 26.11 -26.38 -42.73
N LYS A 363 25.62 -27.56 -43.13
CA LYS A 363 24.50 -28.24 -42.45
C LYS A 363 24.86 -28.66 -41.02
N LEU A 364 26.12 -29.03 -40.78
CA LEU A 364 26.62 -29.31 -39.43
C LEU A 364 26.62 -28.05 -38.55
N SER A 365 27.05 -26.91 -39.10
CA SER A 365 27.03 -25.62 -38.39
C SER A 365 25.59 -25.17 -38.07
N GLU A 366 24.66 -25.34 -39.02
CA GLU A 366 23.22 -25.10 -38.82
C GLU A 366 22.66 -25.98 -37.70
N PHE A 367 22.98 -27.27 -37.70
CA PHE A 367 22.59 -28.21 -36.65
C PHE A 367 23.13 -27.80 -35.28
N GLN A 368 24.44 -27.51 -35.17
CA GLN A 368 25.06 -27.11 -33.90
C GLN A 368 24.46 -25.82 -33.35
N SER A 369 24.18 -24.85 -34.23
CA SER A 369 23.50 -23.60 -33.86
C SER A 369 22.07 -23.88 -33.37
N GLY A 370 21.31 -24.71 -34.08
CA GLY A 370 19.94 -25.08 -33.73
C GLY A 370 19.83 -25.76 -32.36
N ILE A 371 20.67 -26.77 -32.10
CA ILE A 371 20.73 -27.45 -30.79
C ILE A 371 21.13 -26.49 -29.68
N ARG A 372 22.09 -25.59 -29.94
CA ARG A 372 22.52 -24.59 -28.95
C ARG A 372 21.39 -23.63 -28.58
N ILE A 373 20.70 -23.06 -29.57
CA ILE A 373 19.57 -22.14 -29.38
C ILE A 373 18.45 -22.83 -28.58
N LEU A 374 18.08 -24.05 -28.95
CA LEU A 374 17.07 -24.82 -28.22
C LEU A 374 17.51 -25.09 -26.78
N SER A 375 18.79 -25.41 -26.56
CA SER A 375 19.32 -25.71 -25.22
C SER A 375 19.43 -24.51 -24.28
N GLU A 376 19.61 -23.31 -24.84
CA GLU A 376 19.71 -22.08 -24.06
C GLU A 376 18.35 -21.60 -23.55
N SER A 377 17.23 -22.08 -24.12
CA SER A 377 15.88 -21.73 -23.68
C SER A 377 15.65 -22.06 -22.19
N LYS A 378 15.08 -21.10 -21.45
CA LYS A 378 14.78 -21.26 -20.01
C LYS A 378 13.60 -22.18 -19.74
N TYR A 379 12.69 -22.31 -20.70
CA TYR A 379 11.51 -23.16 -20.63
C TYR A 379 11.43 -24.00 -21.90
N GLY A 380 11.09 -25.28 -21.75
CA GLY A 380 10.87 -26.19 -22.85
C GLY A 380 10.02 -27.35 -22.38
N ASP A 381 9.39 -28.02 -23.33
CA ASP A 381 8.58 -29.20 -23.14
C ASP A 381 9.19 -30.39 -23.91
N LEU A 382 8.51 -31.53 -23.84
CA LEU A 382 8.98 -32.76 -24.48
C LEU A 382 9.12 -32.61 -26.01
N LYS A 383 8.34 -31.74 -26.65
CA LYS A 383 8.37 -31.51 -28.10
C LYS A 383 9.64 -30.80 -28.53
N GLU A 384 10.20 -29.89 -27.72
CA GLU A 384 11.49 -29.28 -28.05
C GLU A 384 12.60 -30.34 -28.04
N ILE A 385 12.56 -31.30 -27.12
CA ILE A 385 13.49 -32.43 -27.11
C ILE A 385 13.25 -33.36 -28.31
N GLU A 386 12.00 -33.64 -28.68
CA GLU A 386 11.68 -34.39 -29.89
C GLU A 386 12.26 -33.72 -31.14
N ARG A 387 12.15 -32.38 -31.23
CA ARG A 387 12.73 -31.60 -32.32
C ARG A 387 14.25 -31.66 -32.34
N MET A 388 14.91 -31.58 -31.18
CA MET A 388 16.36 -31.75 -31.07
C MET A 388 16.79 -33.16 -31.52
N ALA A 389 16.03 -34.19 -31.15
CA ALA A 389 16.27 -35.57 -31.55
C ALA A 389 16.07 -35.78 -33.07
N GLU A 390 15.03 -35.17 -33.65
CA GLU A 390 14.79 -35.18 -35.11
C GLU A 390 15.94 -34.52 -35.86
N GLN A 391 16.35 -33.31 -35.47
CA GLN A 391 17.48 -32.61 -36.07
C GLN A 391 18.78 -33.42 -35.99
N THR A 392 18.98 -34.14 -34.88
CA THR A 392 20.16 -35.00 -34.68
C THR A 392 20.09 -36.26 -35.56
N SER A 393 18.90 -36.83 -35.74
CA SER A 393 18.70 -37.97 -36.66
C SER A 393 18.92 -37.56 -38.11
N GLU A 394 18.39 -36.40 -38.52
CA GLU A 394 18.56 -35.85 -39.86
C GLU A 394 20.03 -35.59 -40.21
N ILE A 395 20.79 -34.95 -39.32
CA ILE A 395 22.20 -34.66 -39.58
C ILE A 395 23.05 -35.94 -39.64
N VAL A 396 22.77 -36.92 -38.77
CA VAL A 396 23.45 -38.22 -38.80
C VAL A 396 23.20 -38.93 -40.14
N ASN A 397 21.94 -38.98 -40.58
CA ASN A 397 21.58 -39.60 -41.87
C ASN A 397 22.20 -38.87 -43.07
N LEU A 398 22.31 -37.54 -43.04
CA LEU A 398 22.94 -36.75 -44.11
C LEU A 398 24.46 -37.03 -44.20
N PHE A 399 25.14 -37.14 -43.06
CA PHE A 399 26.55 -37.49 -43.00
C PHE A 399 26.78 -38.93 -43.44
N ASP A 400 25.99 -39.89 -42.95
CA ASP A 400 26.14 -41.30 -43.31
C ASP A 400 25.86 -41.53 -44.81
N LYS A 401 24.85 -40.84 -45.38
CA LYS A 401 24.60 -40.87 -46.83
C LYS A 401 25.76 -40.28 -47.63
N THR A 402 26.33 -39.17 -47.18
CA THR A 402 27.44 -38.52 -47.88
C THR A 402 28.74 -39.33 -47.77
N ALA A 403 28.99 -39.97 -46.63
CA ALA A 403 30.09 -40.92 -46.45
C ALA A 403 30.00 -42.11 -47.42
N ILE A 404 28.79 -42.63 -47.65
CA ILE A 404 28.56 -43.70 -48.64
C ILE A 404 28.79 -43.20 -50.07
N GLU A 405 28.31 -42.00 -50.40
CA GLU A 405 28.42 -41.42 -51.74
C GLU A 405 29.86 -41.01 -52.11
N SER A 406 30.65 -40.53 -51.16
CA SER A 406 31.99 -39.99 -51.41
C SER A 406 33.11 -41.03 -51.31
N GLN A 407 32.83 -42.29 -50.95
CA GLN A 407 33.82 -43.36 -50.64
C GLN A 407 34.86 -43.02 -49.54
N ASP A 408 34.89 -41.77 -49.08
CA ASP A 408 35.68 -41.31 -47.95
C ASP A 408 34.89 -41.34 -46.66
N LYS A 409 35.61 -41.66 -45.58
CA LYS A 409 35.08 -41.96 -44.25
C LYS A 409 34.66 -40.71 -43.48
N ILE A 410 33.83 -39.85 -44.07
CA ILE A 410 33.29 -38.65 -43.43
C ILE A 410 32.02 -39.03 -42.65
N SER A 411 32.18 -39.88 -41.64
CA SER A 411 31.12 -40.11 -40.65
C SER A 411 31.08 -38.94 -39.68
N LEU A 412 29.89 -38.51 -39.25
CA LEU A 412 29.76 -37.48 -38.22
C LEU A 412 30.63 -37.86 -36.99
N PRO A 413 31.55 -36.99 -36.54
CA PRO A 413 32.41 -37.28 -35.39
C PRO A 413 31.60 -37.71 -34.17
N GLN A 414 32.09 -38.75 -33.48
CA GLN A 414 31.39 -39.32 -32.33
C GLN A 414 31.18 -38.26 -31.23
N GLU A 415 32.11 -37.31 -31.12
CA GLU A 415 32.06 -36.19 -30.19
C GLU A 415 30.82 -35.32 -30.40
N ILE A 416 30.37 -35.13 -31.65
CA ILE A 416 29.21 -34.31 -31.97
C ILE A 416 27.91 -35.06 -31.66
N ARG A 417 27.87 -36.37 -31.93
CA ARG A 417 26.74 -37.24 -31.55
C ARG A 417 26.58 -37.27 -30.04
N GLN A 418 27.68 -37.47 -29.30
CA GLN A 418 27.70 -37.42 -27.84
C GLN A 418 27.30 -36.05 -27.31
N TRP A 419 27.82 -34.97 -27.89
CA TRP A 419 27.49 -33.61 -27.48
C TRP A 419 25.99 -33.31 -27.61
N ALA A 420 25.37 -33.72 -28.72
CA ALA A 420 23.93 -33.51 -28.94
C ALA A 420 23.08 -34.24 -27.90
N ILE A 421 23.38 -35.51 -27.61
CA ILE A 421 22.67 -36.30 -26.60
C ILE A 421 22.91 -35.74 -25.20
N SER A 422 24.15 -35.34 -24.88
CA SER A 422 24.47 -34.66 -23.62
C SER A 422 23.68 -33.37 -23.45
N LYS A 423 23.49 -32.58 -24.52
CA LYS A 423 22.70 -31.36 -24.46
C LYS A 423 21.22 -31.63 -24.26
N MET A 424 20.65 -32.66 -24.88
CA MET A 424 19.26 -33.06 -24.62
C MET A 424 19.03 -33.51 -23.17
N LEU A 425 20.00 -34.21 -22.58
CA LEU A 425 19.96 -34.60 -21.16
C LEU A 425 20.03 -33.37 -20.23
N ASP A 426 20.91 -32.40 -20.52
CA ASP A 426 20.99 -31.14 -19.77
C ASP A 426 19.67 -30.32 -19.87
N CYS A 427 19.05 -30.31 -21.05
CA CYS A 427 17.75 -29.65 -21.25
C CYS A 427 16.63 -30.32 -20.47
N ALA A 428 16.62 -31.65 -20.44
CA ALA A 428 15.62 -32.40 -19.69
C ALA A 428 15.73 -32.18 -18.19
N ASP A 429 16.95 -32.05 -17.65
CA ASP A 429 17.18 -31.65 -16.25
C ASP A 429 16.62 -30.25 -15.98
N LYS A 430 17.03 -29.28 -16.81
CA LYS A 430 16.64 -27.87 -16.70
C LYS A 430 15.12 -27.66 -16.81
N TRP A 431 14.43 -28.48 -17.60
CA TRP A 431 12.99 -28.40 -17.82
C TRP A 431 12.19 -29.41 -16.99
N GLU A 432 12.83 -30.09 -16.04
CA GLU A 432 12.24 -31.07 -15.12
C GLU A 432 11.45 -32.19 -15.85
N ILE A 433 11.95 -32.63 -17.00
CA ILE A 433 11.33 -33.69 -17.82
C ILE A 433 11.69 -35.05 -17.23
N ARG A 434 10.69 -35.93 -17.10
CA ARG A 434 10.90 -37.29 -16.57
C ARG A 434 11.84 -38.09 -17.48
N PHE A 435 12.80 -38.76 -16.87
CA PHE A 435 13.79 -39.58 -17.58
C PHE A 435 13.14 -40.62 -18.50
N SER A 436 12.05 -41.27 -18.07
CA SER A 436 11.33 -42.26 -18.88
C SER A 436 10.79 -41.69 -20.19
N ASP A 437 10.25 -40.46 -20.16
CA ASP A 437 9.66 -39.81 -21.33
C ASP A 437 10.77 -39.36 -22.29
N LEU A 438 11.83 -38.77 -21.74
CA LEU A 438 13.04 -38.42 -22.48
C LEU A 438 13.67 -39.65 -23.16
N PHE A 439 13.85 -40.74 -22.42
CA PHE A 439 14.50 -41.94 -22.90
C PHE A 439 13.70 -42.60 -24.02
N ASN A 440 12.37 -42.62 -23.91
CA ASN A 440 11.48 -43.09 -24.98
C ASN A 440 11.63 -42.26 -26.26
N VAL A 441 11.71 -40.92 -26.15
CA VAL A 441 11.92 -40.04 -27.30
C VAL A 441 13.27 -40.31 -27.96
N LEU A 442 14.34 -40.44 -27.17
CA LEU A 442 15.67 -40.74 -27.68
C LEU A 442 15.70 -42.09 -28.40
N ILE A 443 15.15 -43.15 -27.80
CA ILE A 443 15.11 -44.48 -28.42
C ILE A 443 14.28 -44.50 -29.71
N HIS A 444 13.12 -43.84 -29.72
CA HIS A 444 12.22 -43.83 -30.86
C HIS A 444 12.73 -42.98 -32.04
N LYS A 445 13.38 -41.84 -31.77
CA LYS A 445 13.81 -40.89 -32.83
C LYS A 445 15.26 -41.07 -33.28
N LEU A 446 16.17 -41.43 -32.38
CA LEU A 446 17.60 -41.60 -32.68
C LEU A 446 17.97 -43.06 -32.93
N GLY A 447 17.19 -44.01 -32.42
CA GLY A 447 17.45 -45.44 -32.53
C GLY A 447 18.35 -45.97 -31.42
N LYS A 448 18.15 -47.25 -31.09
CA LYS A 448 18.77 -47.94 -29.95
C LYS A 448 20.31 -47.94 -29.98
N GLU A 449 20.89 -48.18 -31.16
CA GLU A 449 22.35 -48.27 -31.33
C GLU A 449 23.03 -46.91 -31.19
N LEU A 450 22.45 -45.85 -31.77
CA LEU A 450 23.00 -44.49 -31.70
C LEU A 450 23.01 -43.98 -30.25
N VAL A 451 21.94 -44.24 -29.50
CA VAL A 451 21.87 -43.87 -28.07
C VAL A 451 22.86 -44.69 -27.26
N LYS A 452 22.98 -46.00 -27.50
CA LYS A 452 23.88 -46.90 -26.78
C LYS A 452 25.35 -46.51 -26.89
N GLU A 453 25.80 -46.11 -28.08
CA GLU A 453 27.22 -45.77 -28.33
C GLU A 453 27.61 -44.36 -27.90
N ASN A 454 26.64 -43.47 -27.69
CA ASN A 454 26.89 -42.05 -27.49
C ASN A 454 26.35 -41.48 -26.16
N ILE A 455 25.63 -42.27 -25.36
CA ILE A 455 25.15 -41.86 -24.04
C ILE A 455 26.25 -41.95 -22.99
N ARG A 456 26.41 -40.90 -22.18
CA ARG A 456 27.37 -40.87 -21.07
C ARG A 456 26.67 -41.30 -19.78
N LEU A 457 26.91 -42.54 -19.34
CA LEU A 457 26.28 -43.11 -18.13
C LEU A 457 26.56 -42.30 -16.86
N ASN A 458 27.74 -41.67 -16.76
CA ASN A 458 28.08 -40.79 -15.64
C ASN A 458 27.16 -39.56 -15.59
N GLN A 459 26.86 -38.94 -16.74
CA GLN A 459 25.97 -37.78 -16.81
C GLN A 459 24.52 -38.16 -16.44
N VAL A 460 24.04 -39.32 -16.89
CA VAL A 460 22.70 -39.80 -16.52
C VAL A 460 22.63 -40.13 -15.03
N ARG A 461 23.69 -40.72 -14.46
CA ARG A 461 23.76 -40.98 -13.02
C ARG A 461 23.71 -39.69 -12.21
N ASP A 462 24.44 -38.67 -12.65
CA ASP A 462 24.58 -37.42 -11.90
C ASP A 462 23.30 -36.57 -11.99
N ILE A 463 22.55 -36.65 -13.10
CA ILE A 463 21.29 -35.91 -13.33
C ILE A 463 20.06 -36.67 -12.81
N PHE A 464 19.89 -37.93 -13.19
CA PHE A 464 18.66 -38.70 -12.95
C PHE A 464 18.82 -39.82 -11.90
N GLY A 465 20.02 -39.95 -11.31
CA GLY A 465 20.32 -40.94 -10.28
C GLY A 465 20.50 -42.37 -10.80
N ILE A 466 20.72 -43.31 -9.88
CA ILE A 466 21.04 -44.72 -10.17
C ILE A 466 19.88 -45.42 -10.90
N ARG A 467 18.63 -45.02 -10.67
CA ARG A 467 17.45 -45.62 -11.32
C ARG A 467 17.42 -45.39 -12.84
N GLY A 468 17.78 -44.18 -13.30
CA GLY A 468 17.88 -43.91 -14.74
C GLY A 468 18.98 -44.72 -15.42
N VAL A 469 20.10 -44.94 -14.71
CA VAL A 469 21.19 -45.82 -15.19
C VAL A 469 20.72 -47.27 -15.29
N ASP A 470 19.94 -47.75 -14.33
CA ASP A 470 19.39 -49.10 -14.35
C ASP A 470 18.36 -49.30 -15.48
N GLU A 471 17.53 -48.29 -15.78
CA GLU A 471 16.63 -48.31 -16.94
C GLU A 471 17.39 -48.36 -18.27
N ILE A 472 18.46 -47.56 -18.43
CA ILE A 472 19.35 -47.63 -19.60
C ILE A 472 19.98 -49.02 -19.71
N ARG A 473 20.49 -49.57 -18.61
CA ARG A 473 21.15 -50.89 -18.60
C ARG A 473 20.18 -52.01 -18.98
N LYS A 474 18.95 -51.94 -18.48
CA LYS A 474 17.89 -52.92 -18.77
C LYS A 474 17.45 -52.87 -20.23
N GLU A 475 17.23 -51.67 -20.79
CA GLU A 475 16.71 -51.50 -22.14
C GLU A 475 17.81 -51.60 -23.22
N LEU A 476 19.03 -51.11 -22.98
CA LEU A 476 20.14 -51.12 -23.96
C LEU A 476 21.05 -52.36 -23.87
N GLY A 477 20.88 -53.21 -22.85
CA GLY A 477 21.67 -54.44 -22.68
C GLY A 477 23.16 -54.20 -22.48
N ILE A 478 23.53 -53.16 -21.72
CA ILE A 478 24.93 -52.82 -21.43
C ILE A 478 25.36 -53.61 -20.18
N SER A 479 26.19 -54.65 -20.35
CA SER A 479 26.76 -55.43 -19.24
C SER A 479 27.78 -54.61 -18.46
N ALA A 480 27.81 -54.80 -17.13
CA ALA A 480 28.76 -54.15 -16.24
C ALA A 480 30.21 -54.36 -16.70
N SER A 481 30.92 -53.26 -16.93
CA SER A 481 32.38 -53.18 -16.92
C SER A 481 32.78 -52.19 -15.84
#